data_AF-A0A7S2MKG7-F1
#
_entry.id   AF-A0A7S2MKG7-F1
#
_cell.length_a   1.000
_cell.length_b   1.000
_cell.length_c   1.000
_cell.angle_alpha   90.00
_cell.angle_beta   90.00
_cell.angle_gamma   90.00
#
_symmetry.space_group_name_H-M   'P 1'
#
loop_
_entity.id
_entity.type
_entity.pdbx_description
1 polymer ?
#
loop_
_entity_poly.entity_id
_entity_poly.type
_entity_poly.pdbx_seq_one_letter_code
_entity_poly.pdbx_strand_id
1 'polypeptide(L)'
;AHSDSMVNPEDMFTFRSFVAESDRNEHRNTETQMALFLKEQLLPVCLKTNAIVLLNDTTCAMSSAFGHICQAERQKRHGDLPFTVMSIIDAQSVCIRAAQDKKSVAYGLRRGSLRWQQNERSLLER
;
A
#
# COMPACT_ATOMS: atom_id res chain seq x y z
N ALA A 1 -13.55 -30.45 -10.92
CA ALA A 1 -14.24 -29.84 -9.78
C ALA A 1 -13.75 -28.40 -9.66
N HIS A 2 -14.48 -27.46 -10.26
CA HIS A 2 -14.18 -26.03 -10.17
C HIS A 2 -14.71 -25.52 -8.83
N SER A 3 -13.82 -25.26 -7.88
CA SER A 3 -14.15 -24.56 -6.64
C SER A 3 -14.18 -23.06 -6.94
N ASP A 4 -15.39 -22.53 -7.12
CA ASP A 4 -15.66 -21.10 -7.08
C ASP A 4 -15.09 -20.53 -5.78
N SER A 5 -14.09 -19.66 -5.90
CA SER A 5 -13.60 -18.87 -4.77
C SER A 5 -14.68 -17.83 -4.43
N MET A 6 -15.65 -18.22 -3.61
CA MET A 6 -16.58 -17.28 -2.99
C MET A 6 -15.76 -16.26 -2.20
N VAL A 7 -15.72 -15.03 -2.69
CA VAL A 7 -15.16 -13.89 -1.99
C VAL A 7 -15.92 -13.76 -0.68
N ASN A 8 -15.21 -13.90 0.46
CA ASN A 8 -15.81 -13.79 1.78
C ASN A 8 -16.50 -12.42 1.93
N PRO A 9 -17.81 -12.36 2.23
CA PRO A 9 -18.55 -11.11 2.38
C PRO A 9 -17.94 -10.15 3.41
N GLU A 10 -17.29 -10.68 4.43
CA GLU A 10 -16.62 -9.88 5.48
C GLU A 10 -15.39 -9.13 4.94
N ASP A 11 -14.56 -9.78 4.11
CA ASP A 11 -13.43 -9.11 3.45
C ASP A 11 -13.91 -7.97 2.54
N MET A 12 -15.07 -8.17 1.91
CA MET A 12 -15.68 -7.17 1.04
C MET A 12 -16.26 -6.01 1.86
N PHE A 13 -16.75 -6.27 3.06
CA PHE A 13 -17.26 -5.26 3.99
C PHE A 13 -16.13 -4.41 4.59
N THR A 14 -15.03 -5.02 5.04
CA THR A 14 -13.85 -4.29 5.56
C THR A 14 -13.20 -3.44 4.47
N PHE A 15 -13.09 -3.98 3.25
CA PHE A 15 -12.56 -3.24 2.10
C PHE A 15 -13.47 -2.06 1.72
N ARG A 16 -14.80 -2.27 1.68
CA ARG A 16 -15.77 -1.19 1.43
C ARG A 16 -15.76 -0.13 2.53
N SER A 17 -15.57 -0.52 3.78
CA SER A 17 -15.48 0.41 4.92
C SER A 17 -14.23 1.30 4.82
N PHE A 18 -13.07 0.74 4.42
CA PHE A 18 -11.86 1.52 4.16
C PHE A 18 -12.04 2.48 2.98
N VAL A 19 -12.64 2.01 1.88
CA VAL A 19 -12.95 2.83 0.71
C VAL A 19 -13.95 3.95 1.08
N ALA A 20 -14.87 3.70 2.04
CA ALA A 20 -15.90 4.63 2.50
C ALA A 20 -15.38 5.77 3.40
N GLU A 21 -14.23 5.62 4.05
CA GLU A 21 -13.70 6.62 5.00
C GLU A 21 -12.84 7.73 4.33
N SER A 22 -12.50 7.57 3.04
CA SER A 22 -11.68 8.51 2.26
C SER A 22 -12.52 9.45 1.39
N ASP A 23 -13.24 10.41 1.99
CA ASP A 23 -14.19 11.28 1.29
C ASP A 23 -13.57 12.59 0.75
N ARG A 24 -13.33 12.65 -0.59
CA ARG A 24 -13.30 13.86 -1.47
C ARG A 24 -13.09 13.50 -2.99
N ASN A 25 -14.21 13.10 -3.60
CA ASN A 25 -14.68 13.02 -5.01
C ASN A 25 -13.86 12.98 -6.32
N GLU A 26 -12.53 13.05 -6.40
CA GLU A 26 -11.85 12.76 -7.71
C GLU A 26 -10.66 11.81 -7.58
N HIS A 27 -9.83 11.97 -6.56
CA HIS A 27 -8.69 11.09 -6.31
C HIS A 27 -9.12 9.69 -5.82
N ARG A 28 -10.33 9.62 -5.24
CA ARG A 28 -10.91 8.41 -4.65
C ARG A 28 -11.26 7.34 -5.69
N ASN A 29 -11.68 7.75 -6.90
CA ASN A 29 -11.95 6.80 -7.97
C ASN A 29 -10.66 6.14 -8.43
N THR A 30 -9.59 6.90 -8.62
CA THR A 30 -8.28 6.37 -9.03
C THR A 30 -7.69 5.43 -8.00
N GLU A 31 -7.71 5.79 -6.71
CA GLU A 31 -7.20 4.94 -5.64
C GLU A 31 -8.00 3.63 -5.50
N THR A 32 -9.33 3.72 -5.60
CA THR A 32 -10.20 2.54 -5.55
C THR A 32 -9.98 1.61 -6.73
N GLN A 33 -9.91 2.16 -7.95
CA GLN A 33 -9.63 1.38 -9.16
C GLN A 33 -8.24 0.75 -9.14
N MET A 34 -7.24 1.47 -8.60
CA MET A 34 -5.90 0.94 -8.41
C MET A 34 -5.90 -0.22 -7.40
N ALA A 35 -6.60 -0.08 -6.27
CA ALA A 35 -6.73 -1.16 -5.29
C ALA A 35 -7.43 -2.40 -5.88
N LEU A 36 -8.49 -2.20 -6.68
CA LEU A 36 -9.17 -3.29 -7.40
C LEU A 36 -8.23 -3.98 -8.38
N PHE A 37 -7.48 -3.22 -9.19
CA PHE A 37 -6.50 -3.77 -10.11
C PHE A 37 -5.43 -4.61 -9.39
N LEU A 38 -4.87 -4.07 -8.29
CA LEU A 38 -3.87 -4.77 -7.48
C LEU A 38 -4.42 -6.09 -6.91
N LYS A 39 -5.68 -6.10 -6.49
CA LYS A 39 -6.34 -7.29 -5.92
C LYS A 39 -6.74 -8.32 -6.97
N GLU A 40 -7.34 -7.89 -8.07
CA GLU A 40 -7.96 -8.79 -9.05
C GLU A 40 -6.98 -9.27 -10.12
N GLN A 41 -6.00 -8.44 -10.48
CA GLN A 41 -5.09 -8.72 -11.59
C GLN A 41 -3.69 -9.07 -11.09
N LEU A 42 -3.11 -8.23 -10.24
CA LEU A 42 -1.71 -8.40 -9.82
C LEU A 42 -1.53 -9.52 -8.80
N LEU A 43 -2.35 -9.54 -7.74
CA LEU A 43 -2.24 -10.52 -6.66
C LEU A 43 -2.28 -11.99 -7.14
N PRO A 44 -3.22 -12.41 -8.03
CA PRO A 44 -3.24 -13.78 -8.52
C PRO A 44 -1.99 -14.19 -9.29
N VAL A 45 -1.37 -13.26 -10.02
CA VAL A 45 -0.10 -13.50 -10.71
C VAL A 45 1.00 -13.72 -9.67
N CYS A 46 1.12 -12.83 -8.69
CA CYS A 46 2.14 -12.92 -7.64
C CYS A 46 2.04 -14.22 -6.86
N LEU A 47 0.82 -14.66 -6.55
CA LEU A 47 0.56 -15.92 -5.84
C LEU A 47 0.98 -17.17 -6.62
N LYS A 48 1.07 -17.09 -7.96
CA LYS A 48 1.44 -18.23 -8.82
C LYS A 48 2.91 -18.26 -9.20
N THR A 49 3.59 -17.10 -9.21
CA THR A 49 4.90 -16.96 -9.85
C THR A 49 6.07 -16.77 -8.88
N ASN A 50 5.81 -16.70 -7.58
CA ASN A 50 6.80 -16.30 -6.57
C ASN A 50 7.55 -15.01 -6.93
N ALA A 51 6.85 -14.07 -7.60
CA ALA A 51 7.47 -12.88 -8.16
C ALA A 51 8.01 -11.92 -7.07
N ILE A 52 8.93 -11.06 -7.49
CA ILE A 52 9.30 -9.86 -6.76
C ILE A 52 8.51 -8.70 -7.35
N VAL A 53 7.64 -8.10 -6.55
CA VAL A 53 6.83 -6.93 -6.93
C VAL A 53 7.55 -5.68 -6.50
N LEU A 54 7.97 -4.86 -7.47
CA LEU A 54 8.57 -3.56 -7.22
C LEU A 54 7.51 -2.48 -7.39
N LEU A 55 7.16 -1.80 -6.31
CA LEU A 55 6.24 -0.66 -6.33
C LEU A 55 7.06 0.63 -6.27
N ASN A 56 7.06 1.38 -7.36
CA ASN A 56 7.63 2.73 -7.41
C ASN A 56 6.47 3.74 -7.40
N ASP A 57 6.24 4.34 -6.24
CA ASP A 57 5.16 5.31 -6.05
C ASP A 57 5.65 6.47 -5.18
N THR A 58 5.50 7.68 -5.70
CA THR A 58 5.87 8.93 -5.02
C THR A 58 4.92 9.30 -3.89
N THR A 59 3.68 8.81 -3.94
CA THR A 59 2.61 9.14 -2.98
C THR A 59 2.47 8.12 -1.85
N CYS A 60 3.17 6.98 -1.95
CA CYS A 60 3.05 5.81 -1.06
C CYS A 60 1.65 5.15 -1.04
N ALA A 61 0.66 5.69 -1.77
CA ALA A 61 -0.73 5.21 -1.76
C ALA A 61 -0.83 3.79 -2.31
N MET A 62 -0.14 3.49 -3.42
CA MET A 62 -0.12 2.17 -4.04
C MET A 62 0.55 1.14 -3.12
N SER A 63 1.63 1.55 -2.46
CA SER A 63 2.34 0.70 -1.50
C SER A 63 1.50 0.41 -0.26
N SER A 64 0.78 1.41 0.25
CA SER A 64 -0.16 1.22 1.36
C SER A 64 -1.31 0.29 0.97
N ALA A 65 -1.95 0.53 -0.17
CA ALA A 65 -3.07 -0.27 -0.65
C ALA A 65 -2.66 -1.73 -0.85
N PHE A 66 -1.52 -1.98 -1.50
CA PHE A 66 -1.05 -3.35 -1.72
C PHE A 66 -0.59 -4.02 -0.42
N GLY A 67 -0.03 -3.26 0.53
CA GLY A 67 0.29 -3.74 1.86
C GLY A 67 -0.93 -4.30 2.60
N HIS A 68 -2.07 -3.60 2.55
CA HIS A 68 -3.32 -4.08 3.15
C HIS A 68 -3.85 -5.34 2.47
N ILE A 69 -3.81 -5.39 1.13
CA ILE A 69 -4.19 -6.57 0.36
C ILE A 69 -3.31 -7.76 0.77
N CYS A 70 -1.99 -7.56 0.84
CA CYS A 70 -1.04 -8.57 1.27
C CYS A 70 -1.29 -9.03 2.71
N GLN A 71 -1.61 -8.11 3.63
CA GLN A 71 -1.93 -8.45 5.01
C GLN A 71 -3.16 -9.34 5.12
N ALA A 72 -4.24 -9.03 4.39
CA ALA A 72 -5.43 -9.86 4.34
C ALA A 72 -5.10 -11.27 3.79
N GLU A 73 -4.28 -11.36 2.74
CA GLU A 73 -3.86 -12.65 2.20
C GLU A 73 -2.93 -13.45 3.13
N ARG A 74 -2.06 -12.77 3.90
CA ARG A 74 -1.25 -13.43 4.94
C ARG A 74 -2.12 -14.07 6.01
N GLN A 75 -3.17 -13.36 6.44
CA GLN A 75 -4.12 -13.89 7.44
C GLN A 75 -4.80 -15.16 6.93
N LYS A 76 -5.21 -15.20 5.65
CA LYS A 76 -5.82 -16.38 5.03
C LYS A 76 -4.85 -17.56 4.89
N ARG A 77 -3.57 -17.28 4.71
CA ARG A 77 -2.51 -18.29 4.45
C ARG A 77 -1.69 -18.66 5.67
N HIS A 78 -2.11 -18.24 6.87
CA HIS A 78 -1.41 -18.50 8.13
C HIS A 78 0.04 -17.98 8.18
N GLY A 79 0.33 -16.88 7.50
CA GLY A 79 1.57 -16.12 7.71
C GLY A 79 2.26 -15.71 6.42
N ASP A 80 2.65 -16.67 5.58
CA ASP A 80 3.58 -16.40 4.49
C ASP A 80 2.89 -16.23 3.14
N LEU A 81 3.40 -15.24 2.39
CA LEU A 81 3.07 -15.05 0.99
C LEU A 81 4.19 -15.69 0.15
N PRO A 82 3.84 -16.37 -0.96
CA PRO A 82 4.83 -16.99 -1.83
C PRO A 82 5.63 -15.97 -2.66
N PHE A 83 5.40 -14.67 -2.49
CA PHE A 83 6.00 -13.58 -3.25
C PHE A 83 6.51 -12.47 -2.33
N THR A 84 7.40 -11.63 -2.86
CA THR A 84 7.98 -10.49 -2.12
C THR A 84 7.49 -9.18 -2.69
N VAL A 85 7.15 -8.22 -1.84
CA VAL A 85 6.80 -6.85 -2.24
C VAL A 85 7.85 -5.90 -1.70
N MET A 86 8.46 -5.12 -2.59
CA MET A 86 9.39 -4.06 -2.24
C MET A 86 8.84 -2.72 -2.74
N SER A 87 8.67 -1.79 -1.81
CA SER A 87 8.34 -0.41 -2.13
C SER A 87 9.63 0.39 -2.28
N ILE A 88 9.84 0.98 -3.44
CA ILE A 88 10.97 1.85 -3.75
C ILE A 88 10.43 3.26 -3.75
N ILE A 89 10.89 4.06 -2.80
CA ILE A 89 10.41 5.43 -2.62
C ILE A 89 11.62 6.35 -2.53
N ASP A 90 11.55 7.47 -3.26
CA ASP A 90 12.53 8.54 -3.16
C ASP A 90 12.39 9.31 -1.83
N ALA A 91 13.51 9.44 -1.11
CA ALA A 91 13.54 10.09 0.19
C ALA A 91 13.17 11.57 0.12
N GLN A 92 13.59 12.27 -0.94
CA GLN A 92 13.29 13.69 -1.10
C GLN A 92 11.78 13.91 -1.29
N SER A 93 11.15 13.10 -2.14
CA SER A 93 9.69 13.11 -2.37
C SER A 93 8.90 12.88 -1.09
N VAL A 94 9.32 11.92 -0.26
CA VAL A 94 8.70 11.67 1.06
C VAL A 94 8.87 12.86 1.99
N CYS A 95 10.07 13.44 2.08
CA CYS A 95 10.36 14.58 2.95
C CYS A 95 9.50 15.80 2.60
N ILE A 96 9.41 16.13 1.31
CA ILE A 96 8.58 17.24 0.81
C ILE A 96 7.11 16.98 1.13
N ARG A 97 6.59 15.78 0.84
CA ARG A 97 5.18 15.45 1.06
C ARG A 97 4.82 15.45 2.55
N ALA A 98 5.68 14.89 3.39
CA ALA A 98 5.51 14.90 4.84
C ALA A 98 5.53 16.32 5.44
N ALA A 99 6.26 17.26 4.84
CA ALA A 99 6.25 18.67 5.25
C ALA A 99 4.95 19.38 4.85
N GLN A 100 4.37 19.02 3.70
CA GLN A 100 3.13 19.60 3.18
C GLN A 100 1.88 19.07 3.89
N ASP A 101 1.84 17.78 4.22
CA ASP A 101 0.67 17.14 4.84
C ASP A 101 1.07 16.19 5.98
N LYS A 102 0.82 16.63 7.21
CA LYS A 102 1.09 15.87 8.44
C LYS A 102 0.16 14.68 8.66
N LYS A 103 -0.90 14.51 7.85
CA LYS A 103 -1.79 13.35 7.89
C LYS A 103 -1.47 12.33 6.80
N SER A 104 -0.53 12.63 5.90
CA SER A 104 -0.15 11.73 4.82
C SER A 104 0.58 10.48 5.30
N VAL A 105 0.51 9.41 4.51
CA VAL A 105 1.30 8.17 4.72
C VAL A 105 2.80 8.48 4.75
N ALA A 106 3.26 9.41 3.91
CA ALA A 106 4.64 9.88 3.90
C ALA A 106 5.09 10.47 5.25
N TYR A 107 4.22 11.24 5.92
CA TYR A 107 4.51 11.75 7.27
C TYR A 107 4.61 10.61 8.30
N GLY A 108 3.71 9.63 8.24
CA GLY A 108 3.76 8.44 9.09
C GLY A 108 5.06 7.65 8.92
N LEU A 109 5.45 7.36 7.68
CA LEU A 109 6.68 6.64 7.36
C LEU A 109 7.93 7.41 7.83
N ARG A 110 7.97 8.74 7.62
CA ARG A 110 9.04 9.61 8.13
C ARG A 110 9.16 9.56 9.64
N ARG A 111 8.05 9.58 10.36
CA ARG A 111 8.06 9.46 11.81
C ARG A 111 8.48 8.08 12.31
N GLY A 112 8.18 7.01 11.58
CA GLY A 112 8.54 5.64 11.96
C GLY A 112 10.00 5.27 11.70
N SER A 113 10.71 6.04 10.86
CA SER A 113 12.07 5.70 10.40
C SER A 113 13.13 6.60 11.05
N LEU A 114 13.96 6.01 11.93
CA LEU A 114 15.13 6.69 12.53
C LEU A 114 16.08 7.27 11.47
N ARG A 115 16.29 6.52 10.38
CA ARG A 115 17.16 6.96 9.27
C ARG A 115 16.61 8.19 8.56
N TRP A 116 15.28 8.28 8.38
CA TRP A 116 14.66 9.43 7.75
C TRP A 116 14.61 10.66 8.69
N GLN A 117 14.46 10.44 9.99
CA GLN A 117 14.59 11.50 11.00
C GLN A 117 16.00 12.09 11.06
N GLN A 118 17.05 11.27 10.89
CA GLN A 118 18.44 11.75 10.85
C GLN A 118 18.72 12.58 9.59
N ASN A 119 18.19 12.16 8.44
CA ASN A 119 18.39 12.85 7.15
C ASN A 119 17.77 14.25 7.13
N GLU A 120 16.69 14.49 7.89
CA GLU A 120 16.08 15.81 8.05
C GLU A 120 17.06 16.83 8.65
N ARG A 121 17.77 16.45 9.73
CA ARG A 121 18.74 17.36 10.36
C ARG A 121 19.79 17.81 9.36
N SER A 122 20.32 16.88 8.57
CA SER A 122 21.31 17.19 7.54
C SER A 122 20.77 17.99 6.35
N LEU A 123 19.46 17.94 6.07
CA LEU A 123 18.83 18.72 5.00
C LEU A 123 18.41 20.13 5.45
N LEU A 124 18.16 20.33 6.75
CA LEU A 124 17.87 21.65 7.34
C LEU A 124 19.14 22.44 7.69
N GLU A 125 20.29 21.77 7.79
CA GLU A 125 21.60 22.37 8.08
C GLU A 125 22.37 22.82 6.80
N ARG A 126 21.75 22.72 5.63
CA ARG A 126 22.27 23.20 4.34
C ARG A 126 21.46 24.38 3.83
#